data_AF-A0A6U9Q9A5-F1
#
_entry.id   AF-A0A6U9Q9A5-F1
#
_cell.length_a   1.000
_cell.length_b   1.000
_cell.length_c   1.000
_cell.angle_alpha   90.00
_cell.angle_beta   90.00
_cell.angle_gamma   90.00
#
_symmetry.space_group_name_H-M   'P 1'
#
loop_
_entity.id
_entity.type
_entity.pdbx_description
1 polymer ?
#
loop_
_entity_poly.entity_id
_entity_poly.type
_entity_poly.pdbx_seq_one_letter_code
_entity_poly.pdbx_strand_id
1 'polypeptide(L)'
;IGVLVSFNLTNASLINIRYGNGGALRESHVDEVVWFLMACCAVSAGCLNVGVVGPLTHHTSISVTMLVVSVLSGLLAFVLVIVMRCTMKTQCDMDDPEIFKVGLVPFAPATAIYFNFYLLATFKLINYLYFAIFLSVFVGGYLAYICGKGSRQMPPNGEVLSSPHNVQSGSDSEADSVSAADAGVC
;
A
#
# COMPACT_ATOMS: atom_id res chain seq x y z
N ILE A 1 -16.45 -2.26 -1.10
CA ILE A 1 -15.32 -3.18 -1.39
C ILE A 1 -14.14 -2.42 -1.96
N GLY A 2 -14.24 -1.84 -3.17
CA GLY A 2 -13.13 -1.07 -3.79
C GLY A 2 -12.48 -0.03 -2.87
N VAL A 3 -13.30 0.79 -2.19
CA VAL A 3 -12.81 1.80 -1.22
C VAL A 3 -12.01 1.20 -0.05
N LEU A 4 -12.44 0.06 0.50
CA LEU A 4 -11.73 -0.60 1.60
C LEU A 4 -10.44 -1.26 1.11
N VAL A 5 -10.46 -1.84 -0.09
CA VAL A 5 -9.25 -2.38 -0.73
C VAL A 5 -8.25 -1.25 -1.00
N SER A 6 -8.69 -0.11 -1.54
CA SER A 6 -7.80 1.02 -1.78
C SER A 6 -7.23 1.56 -0.48
N PHE A 7 -8.01 1.65 0.60
CA PHE A 7 -7.46 2.07 1.90
C PHE A 7 -6.43 1.08 2.45
N ASN A 8 -6.61 -0.23 2.26
CA ASN A 8 -5.59 -1.21 2.63
C ASN A 8 -4.30 -1.03 1.83
N LEU A 9 -4.41 -0.82 0.52
CA LEU A 9 -3.25 -0.56 -0.34
C LEU A 9 -2.56 0.76 0.02
N THR A 10 -3.33 1.82 0.35
CA THR A 10 -2.76 3.09 0.84
C THR A 10 -2.02 2.89 2.15
N ASN A 11 -2.60 2.19 3.11
CA ASN A 11 -1.94 1.91 4.40
C ASN A 11 -0.67 1.05 4.22
N ALA A 12 -0.71 0.05 3.34
CA ALA A 12 0.47 -0.73 2.98
C ALA A 12 1.55 0.13 2.31
N SER A 13 1.15 1.01 1.39
CA SER A 13 2.04 1.97 0.73
C SER A 13 2.68 2.94 1.73
N LEU A 14 1.93 3.46 2.70
CA LEU A 14 2.47 4.32 3.76
C LEU A 14 3.55 3.61 4.59
N ILE A 15 3.36 2.32 4.88
CA ILE A 15 4.38 1.50 5.55
C ILE A 15 5.61 1.36 4.64
N ASN A 16 5.42 0.99 3.38
CA ASN A 16 6.51 0.85 2.40
C ASN A 16 7.31 2.15 2.19
N ILE A 17 6.64 3.31 2.04
CA ILE A 17 7.29 4.62 1.90
C ILE A 17 8.17 4.91 3.12
N ARG A 18 7.67 4.64 4.33
CA ARG A 18 8.38 4.91 5.59
C ARG A 18 9.65 4.09 5.78
N TYR A 19 9.71 2.92 5.15
CA TYR A 19 10.87 2.03 5.15
C TYR A 19 11.69 2.12 3.86
N GLY A 20 11.53 3.19 3.06
CA GLY A 20 12.41 3.51 1.94
C GLY A 20 12.01 2.91 0.58
N ASN A 21 10.82 2.31 0.46
CA ASN A 21 10.29 1.75 -0.79
C ASN A 21 9.30 2.69 -1.53
N GLY A 22 9.34 4.00 -1.26
CA GLY A 22 8.32 4.95 -1.74
C GLY A 22 8.42 5.38 -3.21
N GLY A 23 9.55 5.13 -3.87
CA GLY A 23 9.78 5.50 -5.27
C GLY A 23 10.59 4.49 -6.08
N ALA A 24 11.38 3.65 -5.40
CA ALA A 24 12.04 2.48 -5.97
C ALA A 24 12.05 1.37 -4.90
N LEU A 25 11.88 0.11 -5.32
CA LEU A 25 12.02 -1.06 -4.44
C LEU A 25 13.50 -1.18 -4.04
N ARG A 26 13.84 -0.64 -2.88
CA ARG A 26 15.20 -0.65 -2.34
C ARG A 26 15.46 -1.90 -1.50
N GLU A 27 14.45 -2.31 -0.72
CA GLU A 27 14.50 -3.49 0.13
C GLU A 27 13.26 -4.37 -0.13
N SER A 28 13.41 -5.44 -0.90
CA SER A 28 12.31 -6.36 -1.24
C SER A 28 11.68 -7.03 -0.01
N HIS A 29 12.49 -7.29 1.03
CA HIS A 29 12.03 -7.91 2.26
C HIS A 29 10.97 -7.07 3.01
N VAL A 30 11.04 -5.74 2.92
CA VAL A 30 10.03 -4.86 3.55
C VAL A 30 8.67 -5.09 2.90
N ASP A 31 8.62 -5.15 1.57
CA ASP A 31 7.38 -5.37 0.82
C ASP A 31 6.80 -6.77 1.13
N GLU A 32 7.64 -7.80 1.14
CA GLU A 32 7.24 -9.16 1.52
C GLU A 32 6.61 -9.20 2.92
N VAL A 33 7.21 -8.51 3.90
CA VAL A 33 6.68 -8.45 5.27
C VAL A 33 5.37 -7.67 5.32
N VAL A 34 5.21 -6.59 4.55
CA VAL A 34 3.96 -5.82 4.47
C VAL A 34 2.84 -6.67 3.84
N TRP A 35 3.11 -7.40 2.77
CA TRP A 35 2.14 -8.33 2.17
C TRP A 35 1.76 -9.45 3.13
N PHE A 36 2.74 -10.02 3.84
CA PHE A 36 2.49 -11.05 4.84
C PHE A 36 1.68 -10.52 6.02
N LEU A 37 1.96 -9.31 6.48
CA LEU A 37 1.16 -8.59 7.48
C LEU A 37 -0.29 -8.43 7.01
N MET A 38 -0.51 -7.94 5.79
CA MET A 38 -1.86 -7.82 5.22
C MET A 38 -2.59 -9.15 5.16
N ALA A 39 -1.91 -10.23 4.74
CA ALA A 39 -2.50 -11.56 4.70
C ALA A 39 -2.90 -12.05 6.10
N CYS A 40 -2.03 -11.86 7.10
CA CYS A 40 -2.33 -12.21 8.49
C CYS A 40 -3.53 -11.41 9.03
N CYS A 41 -3.59 -10.10 8.76
CA CYS A 41 -4.73 -9.27 9.14
C CYS A 41 -6.03 -9.72 8.45
N ALA A 42 -5.98 -10.05 7.16
CA ALA A 42 -7.13 -10.52 6.40
C ALA A 42 -7.67 -11.86 6.94
N VAL A 43 -6.79 -12.82 7.21
CA VAL A 43 -7.15 -14.12 7.81
C VAL A 43 -7.72 -13.90 9.22
N SER A 44 -7.04 -13.11 10.05
CA SER A 44 -7.46 -12.84 11.42
C SER A 44 -8.86 -12.23 11.47
N ALA A 45 -9.08 -11.16 10.71
CA ALA A 45 -10.35 -10.46 10.67
C ALA A 45 -11.48 -11.30 10.03
N GLY A 46 -11.16 -12.03 8.95
CA GLY A 46 -12.10 -12.92 8.28
C GLY A 46 -12.56 -14.08 9.18
N CYS A 47 -11.62 -14.77 9.81
CA CYS A 47 -11.92 -15.86 10.75
C CYS A 47 -12.65 -15.34 12.00
N LEU A 48 -12.35 -14.12 12.48
CA LEU A 48 -13.11 -13.52 13.59
C LEU A 48 -14.57 -13.30 13.21
N ASN A 49 -14.80 -12.72 12.03
CA ASN A 49 -16.15 -12.43 11.56
C ASN A 49 -16.96 -13.72 11.33
N VAL A 50 -16.37 -14.71 10.65
CA VAL A 50 -17.04 -16.00 10.36
C VAL A 50 -17.18 -16.87 11.61
N GLY A 51 -16.19 -16.88 12.49
CA GLY A 51 -16.13 -17.77 13.64
C GLY A 51 -16.87 -17.28 14.88
N VAL A 52 -16.98 -15.96 15.07
CA VAL A 52 -17.53 -15.34 16.28
C VAL A 52 -18.73 -14.45 15.97
N VAL A 53 -18.54 -13.44 15.12
CA VAL A 53 -19.54 -12.38 14.92
C VAL A 53 -20.78 -12.88 14.19
N GLY A 54 -20.59 -13.63 13.10
CA GLY A 54 -21.68 -14.28 12.36
C GLY A 54 -22.49 -15.21 13.26
N PRO A 55 -21.85 -16.18 13.95
CA PRO A 55 -22.56 -17.07 14.85
C PRO A 55 -23.30 -16.37 15.99
N LEU A 56 -22.70 -15.32 16.57
CA LEU A 56 -23.33 -14.53 17.62
C LEU A 56 -24.60 -13.83 17.12
N THR A 57 -24.59 -13.33 15.88
CA THR A 57 -25.72 -12.64 15.26
C THR A 57 -26.87 -13.60 14.88
N HIS A 58 -26.54 -14.85 14.51
CA HIS A 58 -27.50 -15.87 14.12
C HIS A 58 -27.90 -16.85 15.24
N HIS A 59 -27.45 -16.61 16.48
CA HIS A 59 -27.64 -17.50 17.63
C HIS A 59 -27.18 -18.95 17.39
N THR A 60 -26.12 -19.14 16.61
CA THR A 60 -25.50 -20.46 16.38
C THR A 60 -24.26 -20.64 17.26
N SER A 61 -23.79 -21.89 17.41
CA SER A 61 -22.59 -22.19 18.19
C SER A 61 -21.32 -21.55 17.61
N ILE A 62 -20.51 -20.95 18.46
CA ILE A 62 -19.21 -20.34 18.10
C ILE A 62 -18.23 -21.44 17.66
N SER A 63 -17.53 -21.23 16.54
CA SER A 63 -16.49 -22.15 16.08
C SER A 63 -15.16 -21.83 16.77
N VAL A 64 -14.79 -22.65 17.77
CA VAL A 64 -13.53 -22.49 18.51
C VAL A 64 -12.31 -22.55 17.59
N THR A 65 -12.34 -23.39 16.55
CA THR A 65 -11.25 -23.50 15.57
C THR A 65 -10.99 -22.18 14.84
N MET A 66 -12.05 -21.53 14.34
CA MET A 66 -11.91 -20.25 13.64
C MET A 66 -11.47 -19.13 14.59
N LEU A 67 -11.94 -19.15 15.84
CA LEU A 67 -11.46 -18.23 16.88
C LEU A 67 -9.95 -18.40 17.13
N VAL A 68 -9.47 -19.64 17.31
CA VAL A 68 -8.05 -19.93 17.53
C VAL A 68 -7.21 -19.45 16.34
N VAL A 69 -7.62 -19.76 15.10
CA VAL A 69 -6.95 -19.29 13.89
C VAL A 69 -6.92 -17.76 13.83
N SER A 70 -8.02 -17.10 14.17
CA SER A 70 -8.11 -15.64 14.20
C SER A 70 -7.14 -15.02 15.21
N VAL A 71 -7.09 -15.56 16.43
CA VAL A 71 -6.19 -15.07 17.49
C VAL A 71 -4.72 -15.30 17.12
N LEU A 72 -4.37 -16.49 16.63
CA LEU A 72 -2.98 -16.80 16.26
C LEU A 72 -2.49 -15.94 15.09
N SER A 73 -3.30 -15.75 14.05
CA SER A 73 -2.95 -14.88 12.92
C SER A 73 -2.90 -13.40 13.32
N GLY A 74 -3.76 -12.95 14.24
CA GLY A 74 -3.72 -11.59 14.79
C GLY A 74 -2.48 -11.33 15.65
N LEU A 75 -2.10 -12.29 16.50
CA LEU A 75 -0.86 -12.23 17.27
C LEU A 75 0.37 -12.23 16.35
N LEU A 76 0.35 -13.04 15.28
CA LEU A 76 1.42 -13.04 14.29
C LEU A 76 1.54 -11.68 13.60
N ALA A 77 0.42 -11.08 13.17
CA ALA A 77 0.39 -9.72 12.62
C ALA A 77 0.99 -8.69 13.59
N PHE A 78 0.64 -8.77 14.88
CA PHE A 78 1.17 -7.90 15.91
C PHE A 78 2.69 -8.07 16.10
N VAL A 79 3.17 -9.30 16.15
CA VAL A 79 4.61 -9.62 16.23
C VAL A 79 5.35 -9.09 15.01
N LEU A 80 4.79 -9.22 13.80
CA LEU A 80 5.40 -8.67 12.57
C LEU A 80 5.56 -7.16 12.66
N VAL A 81 4.55 -6.43 13.14
CA VAL A 81 4.65 -4.96 13.34
C VAL A 81 5.76 -4.62 14.34
N ILE A 82 5.89 -5.39 15.43
CA ILE A 82 6.98 -5.20 16.40
C ILE A 82 8.33 -5.48 15.76
N VAL A 83 8.47 -6.59 15.02
CA VAL A 83 9.70 -6.96 14.33
C VAL A 83 10.09 -5.85 13.35
N MET A 84 9.17 -5.40 12.48
CA MET A 84 9.40 -4.27 11.58
C MET A 84 9.85 -3.02 12.34
N ARG A 85 9.24 -2.74 13.51
CA ARG A 85 9.62 -1.58 14.31
C ARG A 85 11.03 -1.67 14.89
N CYS A 86 11.44 -2.87 15.31
CA CYS A 86 12.71 -3.11 15.98
C CYS A 86 13.88 -3.34 15.01
N THR A 87 13.65 -3.99 13.87
CA THR A 87 14.72 -4.40 12.95
C THR A 87 14.94 -3.42 11.80
N MET A 88 13.87 -2.80 11.31
CA MET A 88 13.96 -1.93 10.13
C MET A 88 14.26 -0.50 10.55
N LYS A 89 15.34 0.07 10.00
CA LYS A 89 15.68 1.47 10.21
C LYS A 89 14.76 2.33 9.36
N THR A 90 14.06 3.28 9.98
CA THR A 90 13.27 4.28 9.26
C THR A 90 14.19 5.08 8.37
N GLN A 91 14.02 4.97 7.06
CA GLN A 91 14.71 5.77 6.06
C GLN A 91 13.67 6.66 5.40
N CYS A 92 13.32 7.75 6.08
CA CYS A 92 12.56 8.82 5.44
C CYS A 92 13.55 9.74 4.74
N ASP A 93 13.47 9.79 3.42
CA ASP A 93 14.18 10.77 2.59
C ASP A 93 13.42 12.11 2.64
N MET A 94 13.37 12.69 3.84
CA MET A 94 12.71 13.97 4.15
C MET A 94 13.76 14.91 4.73
N ASP A 95 13.69 16.19 4.37
CA ASP A 95 14.62 17.24 4.84
C ASP A 95 14.68 17.35 6.37
N ASP A 96 13.58 17.00 7.06
CA ASP A 96 13.53 16.88 8.51
C ASP A 96 13.09 15.45 8.94
N PRO A 97 14.05 14.58 9.31
CA PRO A 97 13.74 13.23 9.78
C PRO A 97 13.13 13.21 11.19
N GLU A 98 13.11 14.31 11.94
CA GLU A 98 12.63 14.34 13.33
C GLU A 98 11.12 14.49 13.43
N ILE A 99 10.49 15.22 12.50
CA ILE A 99 9.03 15.46 12.45
C ILE A 99 8.23 14.14 12.40
N PHE A 100 8.81 13.08 11.82
CA PHE A 100 8.15 11.79 11.68
C PHE A 100 8.59 10.70 12.68
N LYS A 101 9.36 11.02 13.73
CA LYS A 101 9.86 10.04 14.72
C LYS A 101 8.82 9.50 15.69
N VAL A 102 7.52 9.71 15.47
CA VAL A 102 6.48 9.11 16.31
C VAL A 102 6.58 7.57 16.19
N GLY A 103 6.95 6.91 17.29
CA GLY A 103 7.27 5.49 17.30
C GLY A 103 6.09 4.56 16.99
N LEU A 104 4.86 5.06 17.13
CA LEU A 104 3.61 4.33 16.89
C LEU A 104 3.08 4.44 15.46
N VAL A 105 3.78 5.15 14.56
CA VAL A 105 3.30 5.35 13.20
C VAL A 105 3.05 4.06 12.41
N PRO A 106 3.82 2.94 12.52
CA PRO A 106 3.46 1.72 11.78
C PRO A 106 2.27 0.97 12.40
N PHE A 107 1.93 1.22 13.67
CA PHE A 107 0.79 0.59 14.34
C PHE A 107 -0.55 1.13 13.83
N ALA A 108 -0.63 2.43 13.55
CA ALA A 108 -1.85 3.06 13.02
C ALA A 108 -2.32 2.45 11.66
N PRO A 109 -1.49 2.39 10.60
CA PRO A 109 -1.87 1.78 9.33
C PRO A 109 -2.10 0.27 9.46
N ALA A 110 -1.33 -0.46 10.29
CA ALA A 110 -1.58 -1.88 10.53
C ALA A 110 -2.95 -2.13 11.19
N THR A 111 -3.31 -1.31 12.17
CA THR A 111 -4.62 -1.36 12.84
C THR A 111 -5.74 -1.00 11.86
N ALA A 112 -5.54 0.03 11.03
CA ALA A 112 -6.49 0.40 9.99
C ALA A 112 -6.69 -0.71 8.95
N ILE A 113 -5.62 -1.40 8.54
CA ILE A 113 -5.68 -2.57 7.65
C ILE A 113 -6.54 -3.68 8.26
N TYR A 114 -6.32 -3.99 9.53
CA TYR A 114 -7.11 -4.99 10.25
C TYR A 114 -8.61 -4.64 10.25
N PHE A 115 -8.98 -3.42 10.64
CA PHE A 115 -10.38 -3.00 10.66
C PHE A 115 -11.01 -2.93 9.27
N ASN A 116 -10.28 -2.50 8.26
CA ASN A 116 -10.77 -2.51 6.88
C ASN A 116 -11.03 -3.94 6.38
N PHE A 117 -10.16 -4.90 6.71
CA PHE A 117 -10.42 -6.32 6.40
C PHE A 117 -11.58 -6.89 7.18
N TYR A 118 -11.75 -6.49 8.45
CA TYR A 118 -12.91 -6.87 9.24
C TYR A 118 -14.21 -6.36 8.61
N LEU A 119 -14.25 -5.08 8.21
CA LEU A 119 -15.38 -4.50 7.49
C LEU A 119 -15.61 -5.21 6.14
N LEU A 120 -14.55 -5.55 5.42
CA LEU A 120 -14.65 -6.35 4.21
C LEU A 120 -15.33 -7.70 4.52
N ALA A 121 -14.90 -8.42 5.55
CA ALA A 121 -15.42 -9.73 5.89
C ALA A 121 -16.95 -9.75 6.15
N THR A 122 -17.56 -8.61 6.49
CA THR A 122 -19.02 -8.49 6.67
C THR A 122 -19.82 -8.53 5.37
N PHE A 123 -19.21 -8.27 4.22
CA PHE A 123 -19.90 -8.31 2.93
C PHE A 123 -20.17 -9.76 2.48
N LYS A 124 -21.31 -9.97 1.83
CA LYS A 124 -21.65 -11.27 1.22
C LYS A 124 -20.70 -11.61 0.07
N LEU A 125 -20.40 -12.90 -0.10
CA LEU A 125 -19.53 -13.43 -1.17
C LEU A 125 -19.94 -12.95 -2.57
N ILE A 126 -21.24 -12.82 -2.83
CA ILE A 126 -21.76 -12.34 -4.13
C ILE A 126 -21.24 -10.94 -4.50
N ASN A 127 -21.05 -10.06 -3.51
CA ASN A 127 -20.53 -8.71 -3.75
C ASN A 127 -19.06 -8.74 -4.18
N TYR A 128 -18.29 -9.71 -3.66
CA TYR A 128 -16.90 -9.92 -4.09
C TYR A 128 -16.83 -10.42 -5.52
N LEU A 129 -17.72 -11.32 -5.93
CA LEU A 129 -17.79 -11.78 -7.31
C LEU A 129 -18.10 -10.64 -8.27
N TYR A 130 -19.08 -9.79 -7.96
CA TYR A 130 -19.36 -8.60 -8.77
C TYR A 130 -18.17 -7.65 -8.85
N PHE A 131 -17.49 -7.42 -7.73
CA PHE A 131 -16.29 -6.58 -7.72
C PHE A 131 -15.13 -7.19 -8.53
N ALA A 132 -14.94 -8.51 -8.48
CA ALA A 132 -13.91 -9.21 -9.23
C ALA A 132 -14.17 -9.16 -10.75
N ILE A 133 -15.42 -9.34 -11.17
CA ILE A 133 -15.83 -9.18 -12.59
C ILE A 133 -15.59 -7.74 -13.04
N PHE A 134 -15.98 -6.76 -12.23
CA PHE A 134 -15.72 -5.35 -12.53
C PHE A 134 -14.22 -5.10 -12.69
N LEU A 135 -13.40 -5.53 -11.72
CA LEU A 135 -11.95 -5.34 -11.75
C LEU A 135 -11.30 -6.03 -12.96
N SER A 136 -11.73 -7.23 -13.32
CA SER A 136 -11.17 -7.97 -14.45
C SER A 136 -11.45 -7.29 -15.79
N VAL A 137 -12.61 -6.67 -15.96
CA VAL A 137 -12.94 -5.87 -17.15
C VAL A 137 -12.00 -4.67 -17.28
N PHE A 138 -11.77 -3.93 -16.18
CA PHE A 138 -10.87 -2.77 -16.19
C PHE A 138 -9.41 -3.16 -16.45
N VAL A 139 -8.91 -4.17 -15.74
CA VAL A 139 -7.54 -4.65 -15.92
C VAL A 139 -7.36 -5.23 -17.32
N GLY A 140 -8.32 -6.03 -17.81
CA GLY A 140 -8.29 -6.58 -19.17
C GLY A 140 -8.30 -5.50 -20.25
N GLY A 141 -9.13 -4.47 -20.10
CA GLY A 141 -9.16 -3.32 -21.00
C GLY A 141 -7.85 -2.53 -21.01
N TYR A 142 -7.26 -2.30 -19.83
CA TYR A 142 -5.97 -1.62 -19.70
C TYR A 142 -4.83 -2.40 -20.35
N LEU A 143 -4.78 -3.72 -20.13
CA LEU A 143 -3.80 -4.61 -20.76
C LEU A 143 -3.96 -4.62 -22.28
N ALA A 144 -5.20 -4.72 -22.78
CA ALA A 144 -5.48 -4.64 -24.22
C ALA A 144 -5.02 -3.30 -24.82
N TYR A 145 -5.24 -2.19 -24.11
CA TYR A 145 -4.76 -0.87 -24.50
C TYR A 145 -3.22 -0.79 -24.58
N ILE A 146 -2.50 -1.29 -23.57
CA ILE A 146 -1.03 -1.33 -23.58
C ILE A 146 -0.51 -2.17 -24.74
N CYS A 147 -1.06 -3.39 -24.90
CA CYS A 147 -0.67 -4.29 -25.98
C CYS A 147 -0.92 -3.66 -27.37
N GLY A 148 -2.04 -2.96 -27.54
CA GLY A 148 -2.37 -2.26 -28.78
C GLY A 148 -1.48 -1.05 -29.07
N LYS A 149 -1.04 -0.32 -28.04
CA LYS A 149 -0.13 0.83 -28.20
C LYS A 149 1.28 0.39 -28.58
N GLY A 150 1.78 -0.72 -28.01
CA GLY A 150 3.09 -1.28 -28.33
C GLY A 150 3.27 -1.64 -29.81
N SER A 151 2.20 -2.04 -30.51
CA SER A 151 2.26 -2.39 -31.94
C SER A 151 2.32 -1.19 -32.90
N ARG A 152 2.10 0.05 -32.44
CA ARG A 152 2.03 1.23 -33.32
C ARG A 152 3.31 2.08 -33.38
N GLN A 153 4.37 1.70 -32.68
CA GLN A 153 5.65 2.42 -32.69
C GLN A 153 6.78 1.59 -33.29
N MET A 154 6.75 1.40 -34.61
CA MET A 154 7.97 1.37 -35.43
C MET A 154 7.63 1.96 -36.80
N PRO A 155 7.88 3.27 -37.02
CA PRO A 155 8.06 3.73 -38.39
C PRO A 155 9.22 2.91 -38.99
N PRO A 156 9.00 2.21 -40.11
CA PRO A 156 10.06 1.44 -40.76
C PRO A 156 11.16 2.42 -41.17
N ASN A 157 12.39 2.08 -40.80
CA ASN A 157 13.63 2.78 -41.16
C ASN A 157 13.53 3.49 -42.51
N GLY A 158 13.69 4.81 -42.49
CA GLY A 158 13.80 5.56 -43.73
C GLY A 158 13.75 7.07 -43.57
N GLU A 159 14.56 7.65 -42.68
CA GLU A 159 15.26 8.91 -42.95
C GLU A 159 16.15 9.27 -41.76
N VAL A 160 17.44 8.98 -41.91
CA VAL A 160 18.51 9.60 -41.12
C VAL A 160 18.57 11.06 -41.56
N LEU A 161 17.67 11.91 -41.06
CA LEU A 161 17.84 13.34 -41.19
C LEU A 161 18.87 13.75 -40.14
N SER A 162 20.12 13.76 -40.57
CA SER A 162 21.24 14.41 -39.89
C SER A 162 20.88 15.86 -39.60
N SER A 163 20.37 16.13 -38.39
CA SER A 163 20.27 17.48 -37.88
C SER A 163 21.61 17.83 -37.21
N PRO A 164 22.39 18.76 -37.77
CA PRO A 164 23.63 19.18 -37.15
C PRO A 164 23.32 20.05 -35.93
N HIS A 165 24.05 19.79 -34.85
CA HIS A 165 24.68 20.79 -33.99
C HIS A 165 23.98 22.15 -33.80
N ASN A 166 23.45 22.39 -32.59
CA ASN A 166 23.59 23.69 -31.90
C ASN A 166 23.31 23.47 -30.40
N VAL A 167 24.33 23.21 -29.57
CA VAL A 167 24.98 24.20 -28.70
C VAL A 167 24.02 25.29 -28.22
N GLN A 168 23.52 25.16 -26.98
CA GLN A 168 23.46 26.30 -26.07
C GLN A 168 23.52 25.83 -24.61
N SER A 169 24.72 25.93 -24.06
CA SER A 169 25.01 25.92 -22.63
C SER A 169 24.42 27.21 -22.05
N GLY A 170 23.20 27.13 -21.52
CA GLY A 170 22.57 28.20 -20.75
C GLY A 170 22.80 27.96 -19.26
N SER A 171 23.84 28.59 -18.74
CA SER A 171 24.17 28.72 -17.33
C SER A 171 23.47 29.94 -16.76
N ASP A 172 22.30 29.78 -16.16
CA ASP A 172 21.66 30.77 -15.28
C ASP A 172 21.27 29.97 -14.02
N SER A 173 21.98 30.00 -12.89
CA SER A 173 22.21 31.14 -11.98
C SER A 173 20.94 31.95 -11.69
N GLU A 174 19.98 31.31 -11.02
CA GLU A 174 18.96 32.05 -10.26
C GLU A 174 19.06 31.62 -8.80
N ALA A 175 19.88 32.38 -8.08
CA ALA A 175 19.82 32.48 -6.64
C ALA A 175 18.58 33.31 -6.31
N ASP A 176 17.56 32.68 -5.72
CA ASP A 176 16.51 33.43 -5.04
C ASP A 176 16.40 33.00 -3.58
N SER A 177 17.01 33.85 -2.78
CA SER A 177 16.87 33.98 -1.34
C SER A 177 15.44 34.33 -0.97
N VAL A 178 14.73 33.40 -0.31
CA VAL A 178 13.53 33.76 0.48
C VAL A 178 13.87 33.64 1.96
N SER A 179 14.17 34.81 2.50
CA SER A 179 14.34 35.14 3.90
C SER A 179 13.00 35.16 4.64
N ALA A 180 12.99 34.50 5.81
CA ALA A 180 12.32 34.85 7.06
C ALA A 180 10.84 35.32 7.07
N ALA A 181 10.00 34.53 7.75
CA ALA A 181 8.98 34.97 8.72
C ALA A 181 8.75 33.77 9.66
N ASP A 182 9.27 33.73 10.89
CA ASP A 182 8.90 34.53 12.06
C ASP A 182 7.38 34.54 12.35
N ALA A 183 6.95 33.62 13.22
CA ALA A 183 5.76 33.64 14.09
C ALA A 183 5.67 32.23 14.71
N GLY A 184 5.98 31.99 15.98
CA GLY A 184 5.26 32.48 17.16
C GLY A 184 4.94 31.24 18.00
N VAL A 185 5.63 31.04 19.13
CA VAL A 185 5.05 31.11 20.48
C VAL A 185 3.71 30.37 20.61
N CYS A 186 3.77 29.13 21.09
CA CYS A 186 3.07 28.62 22.28
C CYS A 186 3.50 27.17 22.55
#